data_AF-A0A657IV64-F1
#
_entry.id   AF-A0A657IV64-F1
#
_cell.length_a   1.000
_cell.length_b   1.000
_cell.length_c   1.000
_cell.angle_alpha   90.00
_cell.angle_beta   90.00
_cell.angle_gamma   90.00
#
_symmetry.space_group_name_H-M   'P 1'
#
loop_
_entity.id
_entity.type
_entity.pdbx_description
1 polymer ?
#
loop_
_entity_poly.entity_id
_entity_poly.type
_entity_poly.pdbx_seq_one_letter_code
_entity_poly.pdbx_strand_id
1 'polypeptide(L)'
;MLGAVLAWAFARAGRDGAIFAGSAVFLIAGAAAVFLAVFPVVLPTTLAGGADLTVTSAASSQYTLKIMTIVGCFGLPVLFLYQGWSYWVFRKRLRTEHIPDAHDVRELAEHPTRTA
;
A
#
# COMPACT_ATOMS: atom_id res chain seq x y z
N MET A 1 -0.58 -3.68 -18.70
CA MET A 1 0.42 -3.07 -19.61
C MET A 1 0.16 -1.58 -19.87
N LEU A 2 -1.07 -1.14 -20.23
CA LEU A 2 -1.38 0.29 -20.46
C LEU A 2 -1.05 1.22 -19.27
N GLY A 3 -1.26 0.77 -18.02
CA GLY A 3 -0.93 1.55 -16.82
C GLY A 3 0.58 1.83 -16.67
N ALA A 4 1.44 0.89 -17.06
CA ALA A 4 2.89 1.07 -17.03
C ALA A 4 3.36 2.07 -18.10
N VAL A 5 2.72 2.08 -19.27
CA VAL A 5 3.01 3.02 -20.36
C VAL A 5 2.58 4.45 -19.99
N LEU A 6 1.42 4.61 -19.35
CA LEU A 6 0.97 5.91 -18.84
C LEU A 6 1.88 6.42 -17.70
N ALA A 7 2.26 5.55 -16.76
CA ALA A 7 3.20 5.91 -15.69
C ALA A 7 4.56 6.36 -16.24
N TRP A 8 5.08 5.67 -17.27
CA TRP A 8 6.33 6.02 -17.94
C TRP A 8 6.24 7.34 -18.74
N ALA A 9 5.10 7.60 -19.41
CA ALA A 9 4.85 8.85 -20.11
C ALA A 9 4.77 10.05 -19.14
N PHE A 10 4.10 9.87 -17.99
CA PHE A 10 4.05 10.91 -16.96
C PHE A 10 5.40 11.10 -16.22
N ALA A 11 6.24 10.06 -16.15
CA ALA A 11 7.58 10.15 -15.60
C ALA A 11 8.51 11.06 -16.41
N ARG A 12 8.34 11.12 -17.73
CA ARG A 12 9.08 12.06 -18.58
C ARG A 12 8.69 13.52 -18.39
N ALA A 13 7.56 13.81 -17.75
CA ALA A 13 7.03 15.18 -17.58
C ALA A 13 7.50 15.87 -16.29
N GLY A 14 8.37 15.26 -15.48
CA GLY A 14 8.91 15.85 -14.25
C GLY A 14 7.88 16.08 -13.14
N ARG A 15 6.74 15.36 -13.20
CA ARG A 15 5.66 15.42 -12.20
C ARG A 15 5.73 14.19 -11.31
N ASP A 16 6.57 14.23 -10.28
CA ASP A 16 6.79 13.10 -9.35
C ASP A 16 5.49 12.50 -8.80
N GLY A 17 4.48 13.34 -8.54
CA GLY A 17 3.16 12.88 -8.10
C GLY A 17 2.40 12.05 -9.14
N ALA A 18 2.61 12.30 -10.43
CA ALA A 18 1.97 11.54 -11.51
C ALA A 18 2.65 10.16 -11.72
N ILE A 19 3.95 10.05 -11.45
CA ILE A 19 4.65 8.76 -11.44
C ILE A 19 4.12 7.89 -10.31
N PHE A 20 4.01 8.45 -9.11
CA PHE A 20 3.48 7.76 -7.94
C PHE A 20 2.05 7.26 -8.18
N ALA A 21 1.17 8.12 -8.72
CA ALA A 21 -0.18 7.73 -9.08
C ALA A 21 -0.20 6.63 -10.17
N GLY A 22 0.66 6.73 -11.18
CA GLY A 22 0.80 5.71 -12.22
C GLY A 22 1.20 4.34 -11.66
N SER A 23 2.16 4.29 -10.74
CA SER A 23 2.57 3.07 -10.04
C SER A 23 1.45 2.48 -9.17
N ALA A 24 0.72 3.33 -8.45
CA ALA A 24 -0.43 2.89 -7.65
C ALA A 24 -1.53 2.27 -8.54
N VAL A 25 -1.87 2.92 -9.65
CA VAL A 25 -2.85 2.39 -10.62
C VAL A 25 -2.36 1.07 -11.23
N PHE A 26 -1.08 0.96 -11.56
CA PHE A 26 -0.51 -0.28 -12.08
C PHE A 26 -0.65 -1.44 -11.09
N LEU A 27 -0.35 -1.20 -9.81
CA LEU A 27 -0.50 -2.21 -8.75
C LEU A 27 -1.96 -2.65 -8.58
N ILE A 28 -2.89 -1.69 -8.52
CA ILE A 28 -4.33 -1.98 -8.39
C ILE A 28 -4.82 -2.79 -9.60
N ALA A 29 -4.47 -2.37 -10.82
CA ALA A 29 -4.86 -3.05 -12.04
C ALA A 29 -4.26 -4.46 -12.15
N GLY A 30 -3.00 -4.64 -11.73
CA GLY A 30 -2.33 -5.94 -11.70
C GLY A 30 -3.04 -6.90 -10.74
N ALA A 31 -3.31 -6.46 -9.51
CA ALA A 31 -4.07 -7.26 -8.55
C ALA A 31 -5.47 -7.60 -9.06
N ALA A 32 -6.20 -6.62 -9.59
CA ALA A 32 -7.53 -6.84 -10.15
C ALA A 32 -7.51 -7.86 -11.31
N ALA A 33 -6.53 -7.78 -12.20
CA ALA A 33 -6.40 -8.72 -13.32
C ALA A 33 -6.23 -10.17 -12.86
N VAL A 34 -5.45 -10.42 -11.79
CA VAL A 34 -5.30 -11.76 -11.20
C VAL A 34 -6.64 -12.30 -10.70
N PHE A 35 -7.37 -11.51 -9.91
CA PHE A 35 -8.65 -11.94 -9.36
C PHE A 35 -9.75 -12.08 -10.41
N LEU A 36 -9.77 -11.22 -11.43
CA LEU A 36 -10.70 -11.36 -12.56
C LEU A 36 -10.41 -12.62 -13.39
N ALA A 37 -9.13 -12.98 -13.55
CA ALA A 37 -8.75 -14.16 -14.33
C ALA A 37 -9.11 -15.47 -13.64
N VAL A 38 -9.12 -15.50 -12.31
CA VAL A 38 -9.37 -16.72 -11.52
C VAL A 38 -10.85 -16.88 -11.12
N PHE A 39 -11.63 -15.79 -11.09
CA PHE A 39 -13.05 -15.83 -10.73
C PHE A 39 -13.85 -16.81 -11.63
N PRO A 40 -14.72 -17.69 -11.07
CA PRO A 40 -15.23 -17.73 -9.69
C PRO A 40 -14.46 -18.65 -8.71
N VAL A 41 -13.37 -19.29 -9.17
CA VAL A 41 -12.55 -20.20 -8.36
C VAL A 41 -11.42 -19.40 -7.72
N VAL A 42 -11.35 -19.33 -6.39
CA VAL A 42 -10.30 -18.56 -5.70
C VAL A 42 -9.03 -19.38 -5.56
N LEU A 43 -9.17 -20.68 -5.33
CA LEU A 43 -8.05 -21.58 -5.17
C LEU A 43 -8.41 -22.94 -5.81
N PRO A 44 -7.88 -23.21 -7.02
CA PRO A 44 -8.08 -24.49 -7.69
C PRO A 44 -7.33 -25.59 -6.96
N THR A 45 -7.93 -26.77 -6.88
CA THR A 45 -7.29 -27.94 -6.28
C THR A 45 -6.38 -28.65 -7.28
N THR A 46 -5.24 -29.13 -6.80
CA THR A 46 -4.32 -29.97 -7.59
C THR A 46 -4.48 -31.46 -7.27
N LEU A 47 -5.45 -31.83 -6.41
CA LEU A 47 -5.68 -33.20 -5.97
C LEU A 47 -6.72 -33.90 -6.88
N ALA A 48 -6.46 -35.13 -7.29
CA ALA A 48 -7.38 -35.91 -8.13
C ALA A 48 -8.72 -36.16 -7.38
N GLY A 49 -9.81 -35.58 -7.90
CA GLY A 49 -11.14 -35.66 -7.28
C GLY A 49 -11.40 -34.64 -6.17
N GLY A 50 -10.50 -33.68 -5.96
CA GLY A 50 -10.73 -32.58 -5.02
C GLY A 50 -11.81 -31.60 -5.51
N ALA A 51 -12.44 -30.90 -4.57
CA ALA A 51 -13.33 -29.78 -4.88
C ALA A 51 -12.55 -28.46 -4.88
N ASP A 52 -12.79 -27.62 -5.87
CA ASP A 52 -12.22 -26.28 -5.95
C ASP A 52 -12.80 -25.35 -4.88
N LEU A 53 -11.97 -24.47 -4.31
CA LEU A 53 -12.45 -23.40 -3.42
C LEU A 53 -13.00 -22.26 -4.26
N THR A 54 -14.32 -22.23 -4.39
CA THR A 54 -15.06 -21.15 -5.04
C THR A 54 -15.39 -20.02 -4.06
N VAL A 55 -15.76 -18.84 -4.57
CA VAL A 55 -16.15 -17.69 -3.74
C VAL A 55 -17.30 -18.02 -2.79
N THR A 56 -18.24 -18.88 -3.20
CA THR A 56 -19.40 -19.24 -2.36
C THR A 56 -19.07 -20.28 -1.30
N SER A 57 -18.21 -21.25 -1.60
CA SER A 57 -17.81 -22.29 -0.65
C SER A 57 -16.73 -21.82 0.34
N ALA A 58 -15.93 -20.84 -0.04
CA ALA A 58 -14.87 -20.26 0.80
C ALA A 58 -15.35 -19.07 1.65
N ALA A 59 -16.59 -18.60 1.46
CA ALA A 59 -17.14 -17.48 2.22
C ALA A 59 -17.47 -17.89 3.68
N SER A 60 -17.27 -16.94 4.60
CA SER A 60 -17.74 -17.06 5.99
C SER A 60 -19.26 -17.09 6.08
N SER A 61 -19.78 -17.43 7.28
CA SER A 61 -21.21 -17.38 7.56
C SER A 61 -21.81 -15.99 7.27
N GLN A 62 -23.08 -15.95 6.86
CA GLN A 62 -23.78 -14.70 6.52
C GLN A 62 -23.75 -13.66 7.64
N TYR A 63 -23.83 -14.11 8.89
CA TYR A 63 -23.79 -13.23 10.05
C TYR A 63 -22.42 -12.52 10.18
N THR A 64 -21.33 -13.29 10.15
CA THR A 64 -19.98 -12.73 10.22
C THR A 64 -19.67 -11.85 9.02
N LEU A 65 -20.07 -12.27 7.81
CA LEU A 65 -19.86 -11.49 6.60
C LEU A 65 -20.55 -10.12 6.66
N LYS A 66 -21.79 -10.09 7.16
CA LYS A 66 -22.56 -8.86 7.35
C LYS A 66 -21.89 -7.91 8.32
N ILE A 67 -21.42 -8.41 9.47
CA ILE A 67 -20.71 -7.58 10.46
C ILE A 67 -19.42 -7.02 9.87
N MET A 68 -18.60 -7.86 9.23
CA MET A 68 -17.34 -7.40 8.64
C MET A 68 -17.56 -6.40 7.50
N THR A 69 -18.66 -6.51 6.76
CA THR A 69 -19.03 -5.53 5.74
C THR A 69 -19.37 -4.18 6.36
N ILE A 70 -20.12 -4.16 7.48
CA ILE A 70 -20.41 -2.94 8.23
C ILE A 70 -19.11 -2.32 8.74
N VAL A 71 -18.25 -3.13 9.38
CA VAL A 71 -16.95 -2.67 9.88
C VAL A 71 -16.08 -2.13 8.75
N GLY A 72 -15.99 -2.83 7.62
CA GLY A 72 -15.25 -2.36 6.44
C GLY A 72 -15.82 -1.05 5.89
N CYS A 73 -17.14 -0.93 5.82
CA CYS A 73 -17.82 0.26 5.29
C CYS A 73 -17.53 1.52 6.12
N PHE A 74 -17.33 1.42 7.44
CA PHE A 74 -17.00 2.57 8.29
C PHE A 74 -15.50 2.69 8.58
N GLY A 75 -14.80 1.57 8.77
CA GLY A 75 -13.38 1.53 9.09
C GLY A 75 -12.50 1.95 7.91
N LEU A 76 -12.83 1.51 6.68
CA LEU A 76 -12.02 1.83 5.51
C LEU A 76 -12.04 3.34 5.16
N PRO A 77 -13.18 4.06 5.20
CA PRO A 77 -13.17 5.51 5.08
C PRO A 77 -12.33 6.22 6.13
N VAL A 78 -12.41 5.79 7.40
CA VAL A 78 -11.61 6.37 8.50
C VAL A 78 -10.11 6.18 8.25
N LEU A 79 -9.71 4.99 7.78
CA LEU A 79 -8.33 4.71 7.35
C LEU A 79 -7.87 5.66 6.24
N PHE A 80 -8.69 5.87 5.20
CA PHE A 80 -8.35 6.78 4.11
C PHE A 80 -8.28 8.24 4.55
N LEU A 81 -9.18 8.67 5.45
CA LEU A 81 -9.13 10.00 6.06
C LEU A 81 -7.80 10.20 6.81
N TYR A 82 -7.39 9.22 7.62
CA TYR A 82 -6.14 9.30 8.36
C TYR A 82 -4.92 9.28 7.45
N GLN A 83 -4.90 8.41 6.43
CA GLN A 83 -3.81 8.34 5.46
C GLN A 83 -3.69 9.66 4.67
N GLY A 84 -4.82 10.26 4.29
CA GLY A 84 -4.89 11.56 3.62
C GLY A 84 -4.43 12.71 4.53
N TRP A 85 -4.87 12.73 5.78
CA TRP A 85 -4.43 13.71 6.77
C TRP A 85 -2.92 13.62 7.02
N SER A 86 -2.39 12.40 7.22
CA SER A 86 -0.96 12.17 7.42
C SER A 86 -0.15 12.65 6.22
N TYR A 87 -0.58 12.34 5.00
CA TYR A 87 0.04 12.89 3.78
C TYR A 87 -0.01 14.42 3.77
N TRP A 88 -1.13 15.03 4.16
CA TRP A 88 -1.27 16.48 4.20
C TRP A 88 -0.34 17.13 5.23
N VAL A 89 -0.16 16.52 6.41
CA VAL A 89 0.77 17.01 7.44
C VAL A 89 2.22 16.95 6.96
N PHE A 90 2.62 15.87 6.30
CA PHE A 90 4.00 15.65 5.86
C PHE A 90 4.31 16.10 4.43
N ARG A 91 3.40 16.81 3.76
CA ARG A 91 3.59 17.22 2.36
C ARG A 91 4.75 18.21 2.11
N LYS A 92 5.29 18.83 3.17
CA LYS A 92 6.35 19.84 3.02
C LYS A 92 7.64 19.16 2.57
N ARG A 93 8.32 19.75 1.58
CA ARG A 93 9.62 19.26 1.10
C ARG A 93 10.65 19.37 2.22
N LEU A 94 11.28 18.24 2.57
CA LEU A 94 12.45 18.24 3.44
C LEU A 94 13.61 18.92 2.70
N ARG A 95 14.17 19.97 3.30
CA ARG A 95 15.38 20.66 2.81
C ARG A 95 16.54 20.32 3.74
N THR A 96 17.75 20.26 3.19
CA THR A 96 19.00 20.03 3.95
C THR A 96 19.16 21.00 5.12
N GLU A 97 18.60 22.21 5.01
CA GLU A 97 18.52 23.23 6.06
C GLU A 97 17.83 22.75 7.37
N HIS A 98 17.02 21.68 7.31
CA HIS A 98 16.35 21.09 8.48
C HIS A 98 17.09 19.89 9.07
N ILE A 99 18.24 19.50 8.50
CA ILE A 99 19.07 18.43 9.03
C ILE A 99 19.92 19.04 10.14
N PRO A 100 19.73 18.65 11.42
CA PRO A 100 20.61 19.09 12.50
C PRO A 100 22.04 18.65 12.21
N ASP A 101 23.02 19.45 12.63
CA ASP A 101 24.44 19.09 12.49
C ASP A 101 24.66 17.67 13.02
N ALA A 102 25.34 16.84 12.22
CA ALA A 102 25.59 15.45 12.56
C ALA A 102 26.34 15.39 13.89
N HIS A 103 25.75 14.70 14.87
CA HIS A 103 26.39 14.48 16.16
C HIS A 103 27.66 13.66 15.93
N ASP A 104 28.83 14.23 16.21
CA ASP A 104 30.10 13.57 15.96
C ASP A 104 30.29 12.45 16.99
N VAL A 105 30.04 11.21 16.56
CA VAL A 105 30.23 10.01 17.38
C VAL A 105 31.70 9.81 17.78
N ARG A 106 32.65 10.50 17.15
CA ARG A 106 34.07 10.48 17.54
C ARG A 106 34.32 11.31 18.80
N GLU A 107 33.54 12.38 19.02
CA GLU A 107 33.63 13.19 20.25
C GLU A 107 33.25 12.36 21.49
N LEU A 108 32.29 11.44 21.37
CA LEU A 108 31.90 10.50 22.43
C LEU A 108 32.94 9.40 22.68
N ALA A 109 33.72 9.03 21.65
CA ALA A 109 34.80 8.07 21.79
C ALA A 109 36.04 8.69 22.47
N GLU A 110 36.29 9.99 22.25
CA GLU A 110 37.36 10.75 22.90
C GLU A 110 36.99 11.20 24.32
N HIS A 111 35.71 11.47 24.58
CA HIS A 111 35.22 11.94 25.88
C HIS A 111 34.01 11.13 26.39
N PRO A 112 34.23 9.91 26.92
CA PRO A 112 33.17 8.94 27.26
C PRO A 112 32.24 9.37 28.42
N THR A 113 32.53 10.47 29.11
CA THR A 113 31.76 10.96 30.27
C THR A 113 30.88 12.17 29.96
N ARG A 114 30.86 12.69 28.73
CA ARG A 114 30.02 13.83 28.35
C ARG A 114 28.61 13.33 28.02
N THR A 115 27.71 13.36 29.01
CA THR A 115 26.28 13.08 28.78
C THR A 115 25.67 14.13 27.86
N ALA A 116 24.81 13.64 26.96
CA ALA A 116 24.06 14.35 25.93
C ALA A 116 23.32 15.62 26.39
#